data_AF-A0A397E0F9-F1
#
_entry.id   AF-A0A397E0F9-F1
#
_cell.length_a   1.000
_cell.length_b   1.000
_cell.length_c   1.000
_cell.angle_alpha   90.00
_cell.angle_beta   90.00
_cell.angle_gamma   90.00
#
_symmetry.space_group_name_H-M   'P 1'
#
loop_
_entity.id
_entity.type
_entity.pdbx_description
1 polymer ?
#
loop_
_entity_poly.entity_id
_entity_poly.type
_entity_poly.pdbx_seq_one_letter_code
_entity_poly.pdbx_strand_id
1 'polypeptide(L)'
;MDSRQVSHKRTQDMREFCHAATSSGYRAVVFNKRGHGQSKLTTPRLQAFGCTSDMKAVLAHVQSTFPGVPVVGTTCPFNFNDGEAASRVGVGYSAGAGLLSSYLGEMGQHSKLAAGVLVSPGYQHYMVHATSTSPSHFHAQGGLHPLYNYLMAKSLQTLLAPHHAMLASHIDLPAANAASCMADFDRAVYVKLHAFESLAEYWKASDPLRDVHKIAVPTLFLSAKDDPVCPTRLIDVGIVDRNPYIMLAFTSHGSHCGFYEHKHGRLQSWAPTAALAYLDHVLGRTL
;
A
#
# COMPACT_ATOMS: atom_id res chain seq x y z
N MET A 1 14.61 -19.41 -6.04
CA MET A 1 13.18 -19.29 -5.68
C MET A 1 12.42 -18.91 -6.93
N ASP A 2 11.46 -19.74 -7.33
CA ASP A 2 10.72 -19.59 -8.58
C ASP A 2 9.82 -18.34 -8.52
N SER A 3 9.99 -17.42 -9.47
CA SER A 3 9.14 -16.24 -9.68
C SER A 3 7.64 -16.58 -9.75
N ARG A 4 7.29 -17.82 -10.14
CA ARG A 4 5.91 -18.32 -10.14
C ARG A 4 5.34 -18.51 -8.74
N GLN A 5 6.13 -18.94 -7.75
CA GLN A 5 5.66 -19.13 -6.37
C GLN A 5 5.33 -17.81 -5.67
N VAL A 6 6.11 -16.75 -5.91
CA VAL A 6 5.86 -15.40 -5.35
C VAL A 6 4.64 -14.73 -6.00
N SER A 7 4.42 -14.97 -7.29
CA SER A 7 3.19 -14.58 -8.00
C SER A 7 1.97 -15.30 -7.43
N HIS A 8 2.06 -16.62 -7.25
CA HIS A 8 0.97 -17.45 -6.74
C HIS A 8 0.51 -17.05 -5.34
N LYS A 9 1.47 -16.76 -4.43
CA LYS A 9 1.19 -16.37 -3.04
C LYS A 9 0.50 -15.00 -2.92
N ARG A 10 0.96 -13.99 -3.67
CA ARG A 10 0.27 -12.67 -3.74
C ARG A 10 -1.16 -12.78 -4.25
N THR A 11 -1.42 -13.76 -5.13
CA THR A 11 -2.78 -14.03 -5.61
C THR A 11 -3.62 -14.82 -4.60
N GLN A 12 -3.01 -15.48 -3.62
CA GLN A 12 -3.72 -16.25 -2.60
C GLN A 12 -4.18 -15.34 -1.46
N ASP A 13 -3.29 -14.51 -0.90
CA ASP A 13 -3.64 -13.62 0.22
C ASP A 13 -4.77 -12.64 -0.17
N MET A 14 -4.73 -12.11 -1.41
CA MET A 14 -5.81 -11.25 -1.93
C MET A 14 -7.12 -12.01 -2.18
N ARG A 15 -7.06 -13.29 -2.59
CA ARG A 15 -8.25 -14.14 -2.75
C ARG A 15 -8.89 -14.46 -1.41
N GLU A 16 -8.08 -14.80 -0.41
CA GLU A 16 -8.54 -15.04 0.96
C GLU A 16 -9.20 -13.79 1.53
N PHE A 17 -8.58 -12.62 1.32
CA PHE A 17 -9.18 -11.34 1.71
C PHE A 17 -10.52 -11.10 1.01
N CYS A 18 -10.57 -11.25 -0.32
CA CYS A 18 -11.81 -11.05 -1.08
C CYS A 18 -12.91 -12.01 -0.60
N HIS A 19 -12.57 -13.27 -0.35
CA HIS A 19 -13.50 -14.26 0.18
C HIS A 19 -14.03 -13.87 1.56
N ALA A 20 -13.16 -13.43 2.47
CA ALA A 20 -13.55 -12.95 3.79
C ALA A 20 -14.47 -11.72 3.68
N ALA A 21 -14.10 -10.74 2.86
CA ALA A 21 -14.89 -9.53 2.64
C ALA A 21 -16.28 -9.85 2.08
N THR A 22 -16.38 -10.72 1.07
CA THR A 22 -17.67 -11.13 0.50
C THR A 22 -18.51 -11.92 1.48
N SER A 23 -17.88 -12.77 2.32
CA SER A 23 -18.58 -13.51 3.38
C SER A 23 -19.13 -12.59 4.45
N SER A 24 -18.44 -11.47 4.72
CA SER A 24 -18.89 -10.38 5.60
C SER A 24 -19.81 -9.37 4.88
N GLY A 25 -20.39 -9.72 3.72
CA GLY A 25 -21.37 -8.88 3.02
C GLY A 25 -20.79 -7.66 2.28
N TYR A 26 -19.47 -7.55 2.13
CA TYR A 26 -18.84 -6.51 1.32
C TYR A 26 -18.79 -6.89 -0.16
N ARG A 27 -18.89 -5.89 -1.03
CA ARG A 27 -18.48 -6.03 -2.43
C ARG A 27 -16.98 -5.76 -2.56
N ALA A 28 -16.20 -6.80 -2.80
CA ALA A 28 -14.75 -6.68 -2.97
C ALA A 28 -14.38 -6.12 -4.34
N VAL A 29 -13.49 -5.13 -4.38
CA VAL A 29 -12.86 -4.59 -5.59
C VAL A 29 -11.35 -4.64 -5.40
N VAL A 30 -10.63 -5.22 -6.36
CA VAL A 30 -9.17 -5.29 -6.33
C VAL A 30 -8.60 -4.27 -7.30
N PHE A 31 -7.79 -3.35 -6.78
CA PHE A 31 -7.06 -2.37 -7.58
C PHE A 31 -5.66 -2.89 -7.93
N ASN A 32 -5.43 -3.16 -9.22
CA ASN A 32 -4.09 -3.44 -9.75
C ASN A 32 -3.44 -2.14 -10.22
N LYS A 33 -2.23 -1.85 -9.73
CA LYS A 33 -1.40 -0.76 -10.27
C LYS A 33 -1.08 -1.00 -11.74
N ARG A 34 -0.83 0.08 -12.50
CA ARG A 34 -0.37 0.01 -13.89
C ARG A 34 0.81 -0.94 -14.02
N GLY A 35 0.77 -1.84 -15.01
CA GLY A 35 1.84 -2.80 -15.26
C GLY A 35 1.93 -3.96 -14.25
N HIS A 36 1.04 -4.02 -13.26
CA HIS A 36 0.98 -5.10 -12.27
C HIS A 36 -0.21 -6.03 -12.53
N GLY A 37 -0.17 -7.23 -11.93
CA GLY A 37 -1.29 -8.17 -12.00
C GLY A 37 -1.65 -8.60 -13.43
N GLN A 38 -0.65 -8.77 -14.31
CA GLN A 38 -0.80 -9.07 -15.74
C GLN A 38 -1.46 -7.95 -16.58
N SER A 39 -1.71 -6.77 -15.99
CA SER A 39 -2.22 -5.62 -16.74
C SER A 39 -1.14 -5.11 -17.70
N LYS A 40 -1.45 -5.10 -19.00
CA LYS A 40 -0.57 -4.49 -20.01
C LYS A 40 -0.59 -2.98 -19.88
N LEU A 41 0.56 -2.35 -20.02
CA LEU A 41 0.61 -0.90 -20.17
C LEU A 41 0.03 -0.51 -21.54
N THR A 42 -0.76 0.56 -21.54
CA THR A 42 -1.30 1.20 -22.76
C THR A 42 -0.63 2.55 -23.05
N THR A 43 0.14 3.06 -22.09
CA THR A 43 0.93 4.28 -22.15
C THR A 43 2.28 4.02 -21.48
N PRO A 44 3.38 4.68 -21.88
CA PRO A 44 4.69 4.52 -21.26
C PRO A 44 4.75 5.21 -19.90
N ARG A 45 3.95 4.72 -18.95
CA ARG A 45 3.84 5.27 -17.60
C ARG A 45 3.56 4.14 -16.61
N LEU A 46 4.42 4.05 -15.60
CA LEU A 46 4.19 3.29 -14.38
C LEU A 46 3.67 4.23 -13.30
N GLN A 47 3.04 3.66 -12.29
CA GLN A 47 2.55 4.42 -11.15
C GLN A 47 3.69 4.60 -10.13
N ALA A 48 4.13 5.83 -9.92
CA ALA A 48 5.02 6.18 -8.81
C ALA A 48 4.42 5.74 -7.46
N PHE A 49 5.26 5.42 -6.48
CA PHE A 49 4.88 4.69 -5.27
C PHE A 49 3.65 5.26 -4.54
N GLY A 50 3.69 6.55 -4.18
CA GLY A 50 2.62 7.28 -3.50
C GLY A 50 1.72 8.10 -4.42
N CYS A 51 1.77 7.89 -5.74
CA CYS A 51 0.93 8.63 -6.68
C CYS A 51 -0.50 8.08 -6.67
N THR A 52 -1.46 8.92 -6.29
CA THR A 52 -2.86 8.54 -6.02
C THR A 52 -3.77 8.65 -7.24
N SER A 53 -3.29 9.20 -8.36
CA SER A 53 -4.10 9.52 -9.55
C SER A 53 -4.93 8.34 -10.06
N ASP A 54 -4.31 7.17 -10.21
CA ASP A 54 -5.00 5.96 -10.66
C ASP A 54 -6.04 5.48 -9.65
N MET A 55 -5.72 5.54 -8.36
CA MET A 55 -6.65 5.15 -7.30
C MET A 55 -7.87 6.09 -7.27
N LYS A 56 -7.68 7.40 -7.45
CA LYS A 56 -8.76 8.38 -7.57
C LYS A 56 -9.66 8.07 -8.77
N ALA A 57 -9.06 7.77 -9.93
CA ALA A 57 -9.81 7.42 -11.14
C ALA A 57 -10.62 6.12 -10.96
N VAL A 58 -10.03 5.10 -10.33
CA VAL A 58 -10.71 3.83 -10.06
C VAL A 58 -11.85 4.01 -9.06
N LEU A 59 -11.65 4.79 -7.99
CA LEU A 59 -12.72 5.07 -7.02
C LEU A 59 -13.87 5.85 -7.65
N ALA A 60 -13.58 6.84 -8.50
CA ALA A 60 -14.60 7.56 -9.27
C ALA A 60 -15.37 6.62 -10.21
N HIS A 61 -14.67 5.72 -10.90
CA HIS A 61 -15.32 4.72 -11.75
C HIS A 61 -16.22 3.79 -10.94
N VAL A 62 -15.73 3.24 -9.83
CA VAL A 62 -16.52 2.37 -8.93
C VAL A 62 -17.77 3.10 -8.43
N GLN A 63 -17.65 4.38 -8.05
CA GLN A 63 -18.78 5.22 -7.66
C GLN A 63 -19.81 5.36 -8.79
N SER A 64 -19.36 5.66 -10.01
CA SER A 64 -20.25 5.82 -11.17
C SER A 64 -20.92 4.52 -11.62
N THR A 65 -20.24 3.39 -11.46
CA THR A 65 -20.74 2.06 -11.87
C THR A 65 -21.72 1.49 -10.84
N PHE A 66 -21.59 1.87 -9.57
CA PHE A 66 -22.47 1.44 -8.49
C PHE A 66 -23.09 2.64 -7.75
N PRO A 67 -23.89 3.49 -8.45
CA PRO A 67 -24.42 4.74 -7.90
C PRO A 67 -25.59 4.53 -6.92
N GLY A 68 -26.19 3.33 -6.94
CA GLY A 68 -27.41 3.00 -6.18
C GLY A 68 -27.26 1.74 -5.32
N VAL A 69 -26.06 1.42 -4.84
CA VAL A 69 -25.90 0.42 -3.78
C VAL A 69 -25.85 1.18 -2.45
N PRO A 70 -26.93 1.18 -1.65
CA PRO A 70 -26.81 1.49 -0.24
C PRO A 70 -25.99 0.34 0.37
N VAL A 71 -24.75 0.58 0.79
CA VAL A 71 -24.09 -0.35 1.71
C VAL A 71 -24.59 0.06 3.09
N VAL A 72 -25.62 -0.66 3.54
CA VAL A 72 -26.39 -0.54 4.79
C VAL A 72 -25.85 0.48 5.80
N GLY A 73 -26.58 1.58 5.98
CA GLY A 73 -26.58 2.37 7.22
C GLY A 73 -27.25 1.57 8.36
N THR A 74 -27.00 1.89 9.62
CA THR A 74 -27.32 3.22 10.15
C THR A 74 -26.44 3.65 11.32
N THR A 75 -26.08 4.93 11.26
CA THR A 75 -25.50 5.83 12.29
C THR A 75 -24.14 5.46 12.89
N CYS A 76 -23.08 6.00 12.28
CA CYS A 76 -21.91 6.44 13.02
C CYS A 76 -22.24 7.77 13.75
N PRO A 77 -21.80 8.00 14.99
CA PRO A 77 -21.95 9.29 15.67
C PRO A 77 -21.03 10.40 15.12
N PHE A 78 -20.29 10.12 14.04
CA PHE A 78 -19.42 11.08 13.37
C PHE A 78 -20.13 11.63 12.13
N ASN A 79 -20.61 12.87 12.24
CA ASN A 79 -21.37 13.58 11.23
C ASN A 79 -20.47 13.93 10.03
N PHE A 80 -20.40 13.07 9.02
CA PHE A 80 -19.80 13.40 7.72
C PHE A 80 -20.89 13.96 6.81
N ASN A 81 -20.81 15.25 6.49
CA ASN A 81 -21.87 16.05 5.88
C ASN A 81 -22.28 15.72 4.42
N ASP A 82 -21.87 14.59 3.83
CA ASP A 82 -22.22 14.27 2.43
C ASP A 82 -22.63 12.79 2.28
N GLY A 83 -23.92 12.55 2.05
CA GLY A 83 -24.61 11.24 2.00
C GLY A 83 -24.17 10.23 0.92
N GLU A 84 -23.00 10.38 0.32
CA GLU A 84 -22.44 9.46 -0.70
C GLU A 84 -21.11 8.79 -0.30
N ALA A 85 -20.42 9.27 0.74
CA ALA A 85 -19.14 8.70 1.18
C ALA A 85 -19.31 7.50 2.14
N ALA A 86 -20.50 7.32 2.71
CA ALA A 86 -20.78 6.50 3.90
C ALA A 86 -20.62 4.97 3.76
N SER A 87 -20.11 4.47 2.64
CA SER A 87 -20.22 3.05 2.29
C SER A 87 -18.95 2.39 1.73
N ARG A 88 -17.83 3.12 1.60
CA ARG A 88 -16.60 2.60 0.99
C ARG A 88 -15.46 2.55 1.98
N VAL A 89 -14.71 1.46 1.97
CA VAL A 89 -13.55 1.24 2.84
C VAL A 89 -12.34 0.85 2.01
N GLY A 90 -11.15 1.19 2.48
CA GLY A 90 -9.89 0.82 1.84
C GLY A 90 -9.08 -0.12 2.71
N VAL A 91 -8.52 -1.19 2.13
CA VAL A 91 -7.49 -2.00 2.79
C VAL A 91 -6.28 -2.11 1.88
N GLY A 92 -5.11 -1.83 2.45
CA GLY A 92 -3.83 -1.92 1.75
C GLY A 92 -2.83 -2.73 2.55
N TYR A 93 -1.99 -3.49 1.84
CA TYR A 93 -0.87 -4.25 2.41
C TYR A 93 0.46 -3.73 1.84
N SER A 94 1.48 -3.54 2.67
CA SER A 94 2.83 -3.14 2.25
C SER A 94 2.80 -1.92 1.31
N ALA A 95 3.25 -2.05 0.06
CA ALA A 95 3.22 -0.98 -0.94
C ALA A 95 1.79 -0.48 -1.29
N GLY A 96 0.77 -1.32 -1.12
CA GLY A 96 -0.63 -0.92 -1.24
C GLY A 96 -1.11 -0.10 -0.04
N ALA A 97 -0.61 -0.41 1.17
CA ALA A 97 -0.88 0.37 2.37
C ALA A 97 -0.28 1.78 2.26
N GLY A 98 0.94 1.90 1.71
CA GLY A 98 1.55 3.21 1.46
C GLY A 98 0.77 4.06 0.44
N LEU A 99 0.26 3.45 -0.63
CA LEU A 99 -0.61 4.14 -1.58
C LEU A 99 -1.92 4.59 -0.93
N LEU A 100 -2.55 3.71 -0.12
CA LEU A 100 -3.76 4.05 0.61
C LEU A 100 -3.52 5.21 1.60
N SER A 101 -2.40 5.20 2.33
CA SER A 101 -1.97 6.31 3.18
C SER A 101 -1.88 7.62 2.40
N SER A 102 -1.20 7.61 1.25
CA SER A 102 -1.08 8.79 0.39
C SER A 102 -2.46 9.32 0.00
N TYR A 103 -3.37 8.43 -0.41
CA TYR A 103 -4.72 8.81 -0.81
C TYR A 103 -5.50 9.42 0.36
N LEU A 104 -5.52 8.77 1.51
CA LEU A 104 -6.27 9.24 2.68
C LEU A 104 -5.72 10.58 3.18
N GLY A 105 -4.40 10.77 3.18
CA GLY A 105 -3.76 12.03 3.54
C GLY A 105 -4.03 13.15 2.53
N GLU A 106 -3.84 12.90 1.25
CA GLU A 106 -4.10 13.91 0.20
C GLU A 106 -5.56 14.34 0.15
N MET A 107 -6.48 13.39 0.31
CA MET A 107 -7.90 13.68 0.22
C MET A 107 -8.45 14.29 1.52
N GLY A 108 -7.90 13.91 2.68
CA GLY A 108 -8.40 14.35 3.98
C GLY A 108 -9.92 14.22 4.09
N GLN A 109 -10.60 15.32 4.40
CA GLN A 109 -12.06 15.38 4.52
C GLN A 109 -12.81 15.09 3.21
N HIS A 110 -12.16 15.25 2.05
CA HIS A 110 -12.73 14.94 0.74
C HIS A 110 -12.56 13.46 0.33
N SER A 111 -12.05 12.61 1.23
CA SER A 111 -11.91 11.18 0.97
C SER A 111 -13.25 10.57 0.58
N LYS A 112 -13.26 9.82 -0.54
CA LYS A 112 -14.40 8.98 -0.93
C LYS A 112 -14.49 7.66 -0.15
N LEU A 113 -13.55 7.40 0.76
CA LEU A 113 -13.53 6.26 1.68
C LEU A 113 -13.90 6.73 3.09
N ALA A 114 -14.77 5.99 3.76
CA ALA A 114 -15.23 6.22 5.13
C ALA A 114 -14.26 5.67 6.19
N ALA A 115 -13.40 4.69 5.85
CA ALA A 115 -12.38 4.15 6.74
C ALA A 115 -11.26 3.44 5.97
N GLY A 116 -10.12 3.23 6.63
CA GLY A 116 -8.93 2.58 6.06
C GLY A 116 -8.27 1.56 7.00
N VAL A 117 -7.68 0.50 6.44
CA VAL A 117 -6.75 -0.39 7.14
C VAL A 117 -5.45 -0.53 6.35
N LEU A 118 -4.34 -0.23 7.01
CA LEU A 118 -2.99 -0.26 6.47
C LEU A 118 -2.22 -1.35 7.18
N VAL A 119 -2.01 -2.47 6.48
CA VAL A 119 -1.24 -3.60 7.00
C VAL A 119 0.21 -3.45 6.58
N SER A 120 1.06 -3.23 7.57
CA SER A 120 2.51 -3.02 7.46
C SER A 120 2.91 -2.01 6.38
N PRO A 121 2.46 -0.75 6.50
CA PRO A 121 2.84 0.29 5.56
C PRO A 121 4.35 0.55 5.61
N GLY A 122 4.94 0.96 4.48
CA GLY A 122 6.31 1.44 4.47
C GLY A 122 6.36 2.85 5.04
N TYR A 123 6.74 2.99 6.31
CA TYR A 123 6.79 4.26 7.04
C TYR A 123 7.98 5.15 6.58
N GLN A 124 8.79 5.68 7.51
CA GLN A 124 9.96 6.52 7.21
C GLN A 124 11.08 5.79 6.43
N HIS A 125 10.90 4.50 6.16
CA HIS A 125 11.76 3.67 5.31
C HIS A 125 12.11 4.33 3.97
N TYR A 126 11.17 5.08 3.40
CA TYR A 126 11.34 5.73 2.12
C TYR A 126 12.15 7.03 2.19
N MET A 127 12.16 7.72 3.33
CA MET A 127 13.04 8.87 3.54
C MET A 127 14.50 8.43 3.62
N VAL A 128 14.78 7.31 4.31
CA VAL A 128 16.11 6.69 4.34
C VAL A 128 16.51 6.22 2.93
N HIS A 129 15.52 5.86 2.10
CA HIS A 129 15.74 5.43 0.74
C HIS A 129 16.11 6.60 -0.18
N ALA A 130 15.48 7.76 0.02
CA ALA A 130 15.71 8.99 -0.72
C ALA A 130 17.17 9.46 -0.68
N THR A 131 17.87 9.20 0.43
CA THR A 131 19.28 9.57 0.66
C THR A 131 20.27 8.46 0.37
N SER A 132 19.80 7.26 0.02
CA SER A 132 20.66 6.09 -0.16
C SER A 132 21.54 6.22 -1.39
N THR A 133 22.86 6.21 -1.21
CA THR A 133 23.85 6.16 -2.31
C THR A 133 24.27 4.74 -2.68
N SER A 134 23.98 3.76 -1.81
CA SER A 134 24.29 2.34 -2.01
C SER A 134 23.42 1.46 -1.10
N PRO A 135 23.34 0.14 -1.35
CA PRO A 135 22.62 -0.79 -0.48
C PRO A 135 23.14 -0.77 0.97
N SER A 136 24.47 -0.69 1.15
CA SER A 136 25.11 -0.63 2.46
C SER A 136 24.80 0.67 3.20
N HIS A 137 24.75 1.79 2.47
CA HIS A 137 24.38 3.10 3.05
C HIS A 137 22.92 3.07 3.54
N PHE A 138 22.00 2.49 2.77
CA PHE A 138 20.61 2.34 3.19
C PHE A 138 20.48 1.55 4.50
N HIS A 139 21.18 0.42 4.60
CA HIS A 139 21.14 -0.41 5.79
C HIS A 139 21.77 0.30 7.01
N ALA A 140 22.91 0.99 6.81
CA ALA A 140 23.60 1.72 7.86
C ALA A 140 22.74 2.83 8.48
N GLN A 141 21.86 3.46 7.69
CA GLN A 141 20.89 4.46 8.17
C GLN A 141 19.64 3.84 8.82
N GLY A 142 19.67 2.53 9.14
CA GLY A 142 18.55 1.84 9.75
C GLY A 142 17.45 1.47 8.75
N GLY A 143 17.74 1.46 7.45
CA GLY A 143 16.86 0.91 6.43
C GLY A 143 16.85 -0.63 6.40
N LEU A 144 16.29 -1.17 5.33
CA LEU A 144 16.17 -2.61 5.08
C LEU A 144 17.51 -3.32 5.10
N HIS A 145 17.53 -4.56 5.56
CA HIS A 145 18.70 -5.42 5.40
C HIS A 145 19.05 -5.62 3.91
N PRO A 146 20.34 -5.59 3.50
CA PRO A 146 20.74 -5.55 2.09
C PRO A 146 20.18 -6.69 1.24
N LEU A 147 20.06 -7.90 1.82
CA LEU A 147 19.46 -9.05 1.15
C LEU A 147 18.01 -8.79 0.72
N TYR A 148 17.17 -8.25 1.62
CA TYR A 148 15.78 -7.96 1.27
C TYR A 148 15.69 -6.82 0.25
N ASN A 149 16.56 -5.81 0.35
CA ASN A 149 16.62 -4.71 -0.63
C ASN A 149 16.96 -5.22 -2.03
N TYR A 150 17.93 -6.12 -2.13
CA TYR A 150 18.28 -6.80 -3.38
C TYR A 150 17.12 -7.64 -3.94
N LEU A 151 16.46 -8.44 -3.08
CA LEU A 151 15.31 -9.26 -3.49
C LEU A 151 14.14 -8.40 -3.99
N MET A 152 13.88 -7.26 -3.36
CA MET A 152 12.85 -6.31 -3.80
C MET A 152 13.21 -5.70 -5.17
N ALA A 153 14.47 -5.29 -5.37
CA ALA A 153 14.94 -4.80 -6.68
C ALA A 153 14.77 -5.86 -7.78
N LYS A 154 15.10 -7.12 -7.49
CA LYS A 154 14.88 -8.24 -8.42
C LYS A 154 13.40 -8.48 -8.72
N SER A 155 12.51 -8.33 -7.73
CA SER A 155 11.07 -8.38 -7.97
C SER A 155 10.59 -7.23 -8.87
N LEU A 156 11.14 -6.02 -8.71
CA LEU A 156 10.80 -4.87 -9.55
C LEU A 156 11.28 -5.05 -10.99
N GLN A 157 12.49 -5.59 -11.20
CA GLN A 157 13.00 -5.98 -12.51
C GLN A 157 12.09 -7.00 -13.20
N THR A 158 11.60 -7.99 -12.45
CA THR A 158 10.68 -9.00 -12.98
C THR A 158 9.33 -8.40 -13.39
N LEU A 159 8.84 -7.40 -12.64
CA LEU A 159 7.63 -6.65 -12.99
C LEU A 159 7.84 -5.74 -14.21
N LEU A 160 9.06 -5.23 -14.40
CA LEU A 160 9.42 -4.38 -15.53
C LEU A 160 9.55 -5.17 -16.84
N ALA A 161 10.04 -6.41 -16.78
CA ALA A 161 10.37 -7.27 -17.93
C ALA A 161 9.30 -7.30 -19.04
N PRO A 162 8.01 -7.53 -18.74
CA PRO A 162 6.95 -7.57 -19.76
C PRO A 162 6.72 -6.24 -20.49
N HIS A 163 7.21 -5.13 -19.93
CA HIS A 163 6.94 -3.77 -20.40
C HIS A 163 8.18 -3.10 -21.02
N HIS A 164 9.28 -3.83 -21.19
CA HIS A 164 10.55 -3.29 -21.74
C HIS A 164 10.34 -2.54 -23.05
N ALA A 165 9.65 -3.15 -24.02
CA ALA A 165 9.46 -2.54 -25.35
C ALA A 165 8.71 -1.20 -25.28
N MET A 166 7.76 -1.05 -24.34
CA MET A 166 7.01 0.19 -24.17
C MET A 166 7.80 1.26 -23.41
N LEU A 167 8.67 0.86 -22.47
CA LEU A 167 9.35 1.79 -21.58
C LEU A 167 10.77 2.13 -22.02
N ALA A 168 11.39 1.37 -22.93
CA ALA A 168 12.81 1.48 -23.27
C ALA A 168 13.28 2.90 -23.66
N SER A 169 12.43 3.70 -24.31
CA SER A 169 12.73 5.10 -24.69
C SER A 169 12.48 6.13 -23.58
N HIS A 170 11.96 5.71 -22.42
CA HIS A 170 11.53 6.59 -21.33
C HIS A 170 12.28 6.34 -20.00
N ILE A 171 13.07 5.27 -19.93
CA ILE A 171 13.85 4.88 -18.74
C ILE A 171 15.25 4.45 -19.14
N ASP A 172 16.15 4.37 -18.17
CA ASP A 172 17.45 3.70 -18.36
C ASP A 172 17.28 2.19 -18.16
N LEU A 173 16.89 1.50 -19.23
CA LEU A 173 16.60 0.08 -19.18
C LEU A 173 17.82 -0.79 -18.81
N PRO A 174 19.05 -0.55 -19.35
CA PRO A 174 20.24 -1.24 -18.90
C PRO A 174 20.51 -1.07 -17.39
N ALA A 175 20.45 0.16 -16.86
CA ALA A 175 20.65 0.41 -15.44
C ALA A 175 19.56 -0.24 -14.58
N ALA A 176 18.29 -0.21 -15.02
CA ALA A 176 17.18 -0.84 -14.31
C ALA A 176 17.39 -2.36 -14.16
N ASN A 177 17.86 -3.04 -15.21
CA ASN A 177 18.15 -4.48 -15.18
C ASN A 177 19.41 -4.83 -14.38
N ALA A 178 20.36 -3.91 -14.27
CA ALA A 178 21.57 -4.04 -13.46
C ALA A 178 21.35 -3.66 -11.98
N ALA A 179 20.23 -3.04 -11.63
CA ALA A 179 19.95 -2.54 -10.28
C ALA A 179 20.16 -3.61 -9.19
N SER A 180 20.88 -3.23 -8.15
CA SER A 180 21.24 -4.09 -7.01
C SER A 180 20.42 -3.78 -5.76
N CYS A 181 19.76 -2.62 -5.75
CA CYS A 181 18.83 -2.21 -4.73
C CYS A 181 17.68 -1.38 -5.31
N MET A 182 16.66 -1.13 -4.51
CA MET A 182 15.51 -0.32 -4.93
C MET A 182 15.93 1.10 -5.37
N ALA A 183 17.00 1.67 -4.81
CA ALA A 183 17.40 3.05 -5.11
C ALA A 183 17.99 3.15 -6.51
N ASP A 184 18.77 2.15 -6.92
CA ASP A 184 19.28 2.02 -8.28
C ASP A 184 18.13 1.89 -9.28
N PHE A 185 17.14 1.04 -8.94
CA PHE A 185 15.95 0.83 -9.76
C PHE A 185 15.13 2.12 -9.90
N ASP A 186 14.86 2.82 -8.79
CA ASP A 186 14.08 4.05 -8.79
C ASP A 186 14.75 5.16 -9.59
N ARG A 187 16.09 5.30 -9.51
CA ARG A 187 16.85 6.24 -10.34
C ARG A 187 16.73 5.93 -11.83
N ALA A 188 16.89 4.65 -12.18
CA ALA A 188 16.86 4.22 -13.58
C ALA A 188 15.45 4.31 -14.19
N VAL A 189 14.42 4.05 -13.37
CA VAL A 189 13.02 3.93 -13.80
C VAL A 189 12.22 5.17 -13.41
N TYR A 190 11.87 5.33 -12.14
CA TYR A 190 10.85 6.31 -11.72
C TYR A 190 11.33 7.77 -11.81
N VAL A 191 12.58 8.05 -11.45
CA VAL A 191 13.16 9.41 -11.58
C VAL A 191 13.10 9.86 -13.04
N LYS A 192 13.52 9.00 -13.98
CA LYS A 192 13.47 9.29 -15.42
C LYS A 192 12.04 9.37 -15.95
N LEU A 193 11.21 8.37 -15.63
CA LEU A 193 9.85 8.25 -16.15
C LEU A 193 8.94 9.40 -15.73
N HIS A 194 9.18 9.97 -14.54
CA HIS A 194 8.43 11.10 -14.01
C HIS A 194 9.18 12.43 -14.09
N ALA A 195 10.33 12.47 -14.77
CA ALA A 195 11.15 13.66 -14.98
C ALA A 195 11.52 14.42 -13.69
N PHE A 196 11.85 13.70 -12.61
CA PHE A 196 12.43 14.28 -11.40
C PHE A 196 13.94 14.51 -11.60
N GLU A 197 14.51 15.52 -10.94
CA GLU A 197 15.95 15.81 -11.05
C GLU A 197 16.78 14.83 -10.22
N SER A 198 16.21 14.33 -9.12
CA SER A 198 16.91 13.44 -8.20
C SER A 198 16.00 12.40 -7.54
N LEU A 199 16.62 11.37 -6.97
CA LEU A 199 15.93 10.38 -6.13
C LEU A 199 15.28 11.02 -4.91
N ALA A 200 15.91 12.06 -4.35
CA ALA A 200 15.39 12.77 -3.20
C ALA A 200 14.09 13.53 -3.53
N GLU A 201 14.03 14.18 -4.70
CA GLU A 201 12.81 14.83 -5.17
C GLU A 201 11.69 13.84 -5.45
N TYR A 202 12.01 12.73 -6.11
CA TYR A 202 11.05 11.66 -6.38
C TYR A 202 10.40 11.17 -5.07
N TRP A 203 11.21 10.88 -4.05
CA TRP A 203 10.68 10.40 -2.77
C TRP A 203 10.01 11.48 -1.96
N LYS A 204 10.46 12.74 -2.02
CA LYS A 204 9.72 13.87 -1.41
C LYS A 204 8.30 13.98 -1.98
N ALA A 205 8.13 13.78 -3.28
CA ALA A 205 6.82 13.82 -3.93
C ALA A 205 6.00 12.52 -3.73
N SER A 206 6.68 11.37 -3.61
CA SER A 206 6.06 10.04 -3.59
C SER A 206 5.98 9.39 -2.19
N ASP A 207 6.44 10.07 -1.14
CA ASP A 207 6.45 9.57 0.23
C ASP A 207 5.02 9.25 0.68
N PRO A 208 4.72 7.99 1.03
CA PRO A 208 3.38 7.58 1.43
C PRO A 208 2.83 8.25 2.69
N LEU A 209 3.70 8.84 3.52
CA LEU A 209 3.32 9.51 4.76
C LEU A 209 3.34 11.04 4.68
N ARG A 210 3.69 11.64 3.54
CA ARG A 210 3.82 13.11 3.38
C ARG A 210 2.64 13.93 3.93
N ASP A 211 1.43 13.39 3.79
CA ASP A 211 0.16 14.01 4.19
C ASP A 211 -0.55 13.20 5.28
N VAL A 212 0.13 12.30 6.00
CA VAL A 212 -0.49 11.41 7.00
C VAL A 212 -1.24 12.16 8.10
N HIS A 213 -0.77 13.36 8.46
CA HIS A 213 -1.41 14.23 9.44
C HIS A 213 -2.76 14.81 8.98
N LYS A 214 -3.08 14.73 7.68
CA LYS A 214 -4.34 15.20 7.09
C LYS A 214 -5.40 14.11 6.98
N ILE A 215 -5.07 12.85 7.29
CA ILE A 215 -6.05 11.75 7.31
C ILE A 215 -7.23 12.16 8.20
N ALA A 216 -8.45 12.16 7.64
CA ALA A 216 -9.66 12.66 8.30
C ALA A 216 -10.76 11.59 8.44
N VAL A 217 -10.40 10.32 8.33
CA VAL A 217 -11.32 9.18 8.47
C VAL A 217 -10.68 8.07 9.31
N PRO A 218 -11.46 7.30 10.09
CA PRO A 218 -10.93 6.22 10.92
C PRO A 218 -9.99 5.30 10.15
N THR A 219 -8.74 5.22 10.61
CA THR A 219 -7.68 4.52 9.91
C THR A 219 -6.83 3.69 10.86
N LEU A 220 -6.81 2.37 10.66
CA LEU A 220 -5.96 1.44 11.40
C LEU A 220 -4.62 1.23 10.69
N PHE A 221 -3.52 1.45 11.40
CA PHE A 221 -2.18 1.05 11.03
C PHE A 221 -1.82 -0.21 11.83
N LEU A 222 -1.75 -1.36 11.17
CA LEU A 222 -1.36 -2.64 11.78
C LEU A 222 0.10 -2.92 11.44
N SER A 223 0.95 -3.18 12.43
CA SER A 223 2.37 -3.47 12.21
C SER A 223 2.89 -4.51 13.19
N ALA A 224 3.94 -5.24 12.82
CA ALA A 224 4.55 -6.25 13.67
C ALA A 224 5.92 -5.78 14.17
N LYS A 225 6.25 -6.10 15.42
CA LYS A 225 7.55 -5.74 16.02
C LYS A 225 8.72 -6.51 15.40
N ASP A 226 8.45 -7.69 14.85
CA ASP A 226 9.41 -8.54 14.15
C ASP A 226 9.45 -8.31 12.63
N ASP A 227 8.87 -7.22 12.12
CA ASP A 227 8.89 -6.87 10.69
C ASP A 227 10.33 -6.61 10.20
N PRO A 228 10.90 -7.48 9.33
CA PRO A 228 12.27 -7.31 8.84
C PRO A 228 12.36 -6.21 7.77
N VAL A 229 11.22 -5.72 7.26
CA VAL A 229 11.13 -4.70 6.21
C VAL A 229 10.88 -3.32 6.78
N CYS A 230 9.91 -3.20 7.68
CA CYS A 230 9.49 -1.94 8.30
C CYS A 230 9.67 -1.99 9.82
N PRO A 231 10.91 -1.93 10.31
CA PRO A 231 11.20 -2.02 11.74
C PRO A 231 10.59 -0.84 12.52
N THR A 232 10.19 -1.10 13.76
CA THR A 232 9.45 -0.16 14.61
C THR A 232 10.12 1.19 14.83
N ARG A 233 11.46 1.25 14.78
CA ARG A 233 12.23 2.51 14.86
C ARG A 233 11.89 3.52 13.74
N LEU A 234 11.34 3.06 12.62
CA LEU A 234 10.94 3.91 11.48
C LEU A 234 9.49 4.39 11.60
N ILE A 235 8.82 4.06 12.71
CA ILE A 235 7.41 4.34 12.95
C ILE A 235 7.33 5.45 13.98
N ASP A 236 6.85 6.61 13.54
CA ASP A 236 6.54 7.72 14.44
C ASP A 236 5.25 7.43 15.21
N VAL A 237 5.41 6.83 16.39
CA VAL A 237 4.29 6.48 17.26
C VAL A 237 3.51 7.70 17.73
N GLY A 238 4.11 8.89 17.76
CA GLY A 238 3.45 10.13 18.18
C GLY A 238 2.41 10.63 17.16
N ILE A 239 2.26 9.96 16.01
CA ILE A 239 1.21 10.31 15.04
C ILE A 239 -0.20 10.14 15.61
N VAL A 240 -0.41 9.19 16.53
CA VAL A 240 -1.71 8.94 17.16
C VAL A 240 -2.12 10.08 18.09
N ASP A 241 -1.15 10.73 18.75
CA ASP A 241 -1.42 11.89 19.62
C ASP A 241 -1.79 13.14 18.81
N ARG A 242 -1.32 13.21 17.56
CA ARG A 242 -1.51 14.36 16.67
C ARG A 242 -2.72 14.22 15.76
N ASN A 243 -3.28 13.02 15.59
CA ASN A 243 -4.42 12.77 14.72
C ASN A 243 -5.40 11.76 15.34
N PRO A 244 -6.60 12.18 15.77
CA PRO A 244 -7.57 11.31 16.44
C PRO A 244 -8.20 10.27 15.51
N TYR A 245 -8.02 10.39 14.19
CA TYR A 245 -8.51 9.41 13.23
C TYR A 245 -7.57 8.21 13.05
N ILE A 246 -6.35 8.27 13.61
CA ILE A 246 -5.33 7.24 13.41
C ILE A 246 -5.24 6.34 14.64
N MET A 247 -5.40 5.05 14.42
CA MET A 247 -5.09 4.01 15.40
C MET A 247 -3.84 3.26 14.95
N LEU A 248 -2.84 3.14 15.82
CA LEU A 248 -1.62 2.35 15.56
C LEU A 248 -1.61 1.11 16.46
N ALA A 249 -1.58 -0.07 15.85
CA ALA A 249 -1.57 -1.35 16.53
C ALA A 249 -0.28 -2.14 16.23
N PHE A 250 0.34 -2.64 17.30
CA PHE A 250 1.53 -3.48 17.21
C PHE A 250 1.25 -4.90 17.67
N THR A 251 1.69 -5.89 16.90
CA THR A 251 1.81 -7.27 17.37
C THR A 251 3.26 -7.62 17.67
N SER A 252 3.47 -8.60 18.55
CA SER A 252 4.81 -9.14 18.79
C SER A 252 5.35 -9.90 17.57
N HIS A 253 4.45 -10.59 16.86
CA HIS A 253 4.78 -11.42 15.70
C HIS A 253 3.83 -11.14 14.54
N GLY A 254 4.37 -11.20 13.33
CA GLY A 254 3.63 -10.96 12.10
C GLY A 254 4.53 -10.74 10.89
N SER A 255 5.85 -10.57 11.09
CA SER A 255 6.79 -10.25 10.01
C SER A 255 6.28 -9.06 9.17
N HIS A 256 6.63 -8.98 7.88
CA HIS A 256 6.17 -7.86 7.06
C HIS A 256 4.69 -7.95 6.68
N CYS A 257 4.16 -9.11 6.30
CA CYS A 257 2.73 -9.31 6.01
C CYS A 257 2.29 -10.72 6.42
N GLY A 258 3.06 -11.36 7.30
CA GLY A 258 2.91 -12.76 7.69
C GLY A 258 2.10 -12.95 8.97
N PHE A 259 1.01 -12.20 9.12
CA PHE A 259 0.07 -12.32 10.24
C PHE A 259 -0.73 -13.62 10.12
N TYR A 260 -0.06 -14.76 10.36
CA TYR A 260 -0.61 -16.10 10.19
C TYR A 260 -0.96 -16.75 11.52
N GLU A 261 -2.02 -17.55 11.51
CA GLU A 261 -2.44 -18.43 12.58
C GLU A 261 -2.74 -19.83 12.04
N HIS A 262 -2.68 -20.84 12.91
CA HIS A 262 -3.23 -22.16 12.61
C HIS A 262 -4.66 -22.24 13.16
N LYS A 263 -5.65 -22.36 12.28
CA LYS A 263 -7.07 -22.49 12.65
C LYS A 263 -7.72 -23.60 11.84
N HIS A 264 -8.48 -24.48 12.48
CA HIS A 264 -9.14 -25.64 11.86
C HIS A 264 -8.20 -26.50 10.97
N GLY A 265 -6.96 -26.72 11.42
CA GLY A 265 -5.97 -27.52 10.68
C GLY A 265 -5.37 -26.84 9.44
N ARG A 266 -5.58 -25.52 9.26
CA ARG A 266 -5.02 -24.75 8.14
C ARG A 266 -4.22 -23.55 8.64
N LEU A 267 -3.09 -23.29 7.99
CA LEU A 267 -2.36 -22.03 8.15
C LEU A 267 -3.08 -20.96 7.31
N GLN A 268 -3.54 -19.90 7.95
CA GLN A 268 -4.28 -18.81 7.29
C GLN A 268 -3.90 -17.46 7.88
N SER A 269 -4.04 -16.38 7.11
CA SER A 269 -3.82 -15.05 7.66
C SER A 269 -5.03 -14.60 8.48
N TRP A 270 -4.80 -14.05 9.68
CA TRP A 270 -5.84 -13.43 10.48
C TRP A 270 -6.01 -11.94 10.19
N ALA A 271 -5.06 -11.30 9.48
CA ALA A 271 -5.12 -9.88 9.14
C ALA A 271 -6.39 -9.48 8.38
N PRO A 272 -6.91 -10.27 7.40
CA PRO A 272 -8.19 -9.96 6.77
C PRO A 272 -9.35 -9.86 7.78
N THR A 273 -9.46 -10.83 8.69
CA THR A 273 -10.50 -10.86 9.72
C THR A 273 -10.40 -9.66 10.66
N ALA A 274 -9.18 -9.32 11.12
CA ALA A 274 -8.96 -8.17 11.98
C ALA A 274 -9.26 -6.84 11.26
N ALA A 275 -8.89 -6.72 9.98
CA ALA A 275 -9.20 -5.56 9.16
C ALA A 275 -10.72 -5.38 9.03
N LEU A 276 -11.46 -6.45 8.70
CA LEU A 276 -12.91 -6.40 8.58
C LEU A 276 -13.58 -6.10 9.92
N ALA A 277 -13.14 -6.70 11.02
CA ALA A 277 -13.67 -6.41 12.35
C ALA A 277 -13.48 -4.95 12.76
N TYR A 278 -12.32 -4.36 12.47
CA TYR A 278 -12.09 -2.93 12.68
C TYR A 278 -13.04 -2.08 11.84
N LEU A 279 -13.14 -2.38 10.53
CA LEU A 279 -14.01 -1.66 9.61
C LEU A 279 -15.48 -1.76 10.01
N ASP A 280 -15.96 -2.96 10.36
CA ASP A 280 -17.31 -3.17 10.85
C ASP A 280 -17.57 -2.34 12.12
N HIS A 281 -16.64 -2.35 13.07
CA HIS A 281 -16.77 -1.58 14.31
C HIS A 281 -16.87 -0.07 14.06
N VAL A 282 -15.94 0.51 13.28
CA VAL A 282 -15.94 1.97 13.03
C VAL A 282 -17.07 2.42 12.12
N LEU A 283 -17.70 1.50 11.38
CA LEU A 283 -18.89 1.75 10.58
C LEU A 283 -20.20 1.47 11.35
N GLY A 284 -20.14 0.93 12.57
CA GLY A 284 -21.32 0.55 13.35
C GLY A 284 -22.06 -0.69 12.80
N ARG A 285 -21.36 -1.59 12.11
CA ARG A 285 -21.91 -2.86 11.62
C ARG A 285 -21.82 -3.91 12.72
N THR A 286 -22.97 -4.40 13.18
CA THR A 286 -23.02 -5.58 14.06
C THR A 286 -22.82 -6.85 13.24
N LEU A 287 -21.98 -7.77 13.73
CA LEU A 287 -21.75 -9.10 13.14
C LEU A 287 -23.03 -9.96 13.14
#